data_AF-B8BVM8-F1
#
_entry.id   AF-B8BVM8-F1
#
_cell.length_a   1.000
_cell.length_b   1.000
_cell.length_c   1.000
_cell.angle_alpha   90.00
_cell.angle_beta   90.00
_cell.angle_gamma   90.00
#
_symmetry.space_group_name_H-M   'P 1'
#
loop_
_entity.id
_entity.type
_entity.pdbx_description
1 polymer ?
#
loop_
_entity_poly.entity_id
_entity_poly.type
_entity_poly.pdbx_seq_one_letter_code
_entity_poly.pdbx_strand_id
1 'polypeptide(L)'
;MPSSDASSQTILQDPDNHLRAFAPFTVSSDCNTQTEPCDLEKCCHLTSDQFDDKVTKCECSSGDKADDDGEGENTSMPELQRRLNPTSPQDFDVLRCELLDWRKREERKIAVTFRSAEQKQAMTKVLLNKEACLLRKIDSLKRVVSAKWKVAKTGRIMENTGQPRRWEVGNGYFVVDTVETTRAREMKGMYDELRQKVDKTVRPRIELLQRIKAMMEDMDHLALAKNVTTLLDRELEMLNRGTELGNELLEGLRKRLYNQFAKLVQRVHPSTSSNKENHNVHHLDEKTR
;
A
#
# COMPACT_ATOMS: atom_id res chain seq x y z
N MET A 1 4.85 -64.73 -12.89
CA MET A 1 3.47 -64.43 -13.33
C MET A 1 2.58 -64.46 -12.09
N PRO A 2 1.67 -63.49 -11.92
CA PRO A 2 1.84 -62.39 -10.95
C PRO A 2 0.68 -62.24 -9.94
N SER A 3 0.87 -61.46 -8.85
CA SER A 3 -0.13 -60.54 -8.22
C SER A 3 0.35 -60.10 -6.82
N SER A 4 0.65 -58.80 -6.62
CA SER A 4 -0.16 -57.78 -5.87
C SER A 4 -0.06 -57.95 -4.34
N ASP A 5 0.28 -56.97 -3.50
CA ASP A 5 0.00 -55.53 -3.52
C ASP A 5 1.08 -54.74 -2.75
N ALA A 6 1.44 -53.56 -3.29
CA ALA A 6 2.21 -52.54 -2.58
C ALA A 6 1.24 -51.64 -1.81
N SER A 7 1.29 -51.72 -0.48
CA SER A 7 0.50 -50.88 0.42
C SER A 7 1.27 -49.59 0.75
N SER A 8 1.07 -48.54 -0.05
CA SER A 8 1.55 -47.19 0.26
C SER A 8 0.66 -46.56 1.34
N GLN A 9 1.15 -46.50 2.57
CA GLN A 9 0.55 -45.65 3.60
C GLN A 9 1.04 -44.21 3.40
N THR A 10 0.18 -43.37 2.82
CA THR A 10 0.35 -41.91 2.86
C THR A 10 -0.38 -41.39 4.10
N ILE A 11 0.41 -40.94 5.07
CA ILE A 11 -0.05 -40.23 6.27
C ILE A 11 -0.70 -38.92 5.81
N LEU A 12 -2.02 -38.88 5.88
CA LEU A 12 -2.83 -37.71 5.57
C LEU A 12 -2.87 -36.83 6.84
N GLN A 13 -1.87 -35.98 7.03
CA GLN A 13 -1.93 -34.93 8.05
C GLN A 13 -2.77 -33.76 7.52
N ASP A 14 -3.89 -33.55 8.20
CA ASP A 14 -4.89 -32.51 7.99
C ASP A 14 -4.27 -31.11 8.22
N PRO A 15 -4.19 -30.22 7.21
CA PRO A 15 -3.56 -28.90 7.33
C PRO A 15 -4.33 -27.92 8.24
N ASP A 16 -5.52 -28.32 8.70
CA ASP A 16 -6.42 -27.48 9.50
C ASP A 16 -6.31 -27.72 11.02
N ASN A 17 -5.26 -28.39 11.52
CA ASN A 17 -5.09 -28.61 12.97
C ASN A 17 -5.01 -27.29 13.79
N HIS A 18 -4.60 -26.19 13.16
CA HIS A 18 -4.54 -24.87 13.79
C HIS A 18 -5.91 -24.16 13.91
N LEU A 19 -6.97 -24.70 13.28
CA LEU A 19 -8.33 -24.15 13.33
C LEU A 19 -9.23 -24.86 14.36
N ARG A 20 -8.77 -25.96 14.98
CA ARG A 20 -9.54 -26.71 16.00
C ARG A 20 -9.59 -26.04 17.39
N ALA A 21 -8.89 -24.92 17.59
CA ALA A 21 -8.91 -24.18 18.86
C ALA A 21 -10.20 -23.36 19.09
N PHE A 22 -11.17 -23.37 18.17
CA PHE A 22 -12.52 -22.89 18.47
C PHE A 22 -13.28 -23.99 19.21
N ALA A 23 -13.24 -23.93 20.53
CA ALA A 23 -14.02 -24.80 21.40
C ALA A 23 -15.50 -24.78 20.97
N PRO A 24 -16.16 -25.94 20.79
CA PRO A 24 -17.59 -25.98 20.58
C PRO A 24 -18.28 -25.49 21.85
N PHE A 25 -19.15 -24.49 21.70
CA PHE A 25 -20.04 -24.07 22.76
C PHE A 25 -20.98 -25.25 23.08
N THR A 26 -20.71 -25.96 24.17
CA THR A 26 -21.61 -27.02 24.65
C THR A 26 -22.85 -26.34 25.21
N VAL A 27 -23.93 -26.34 24.42
CA VAL A 27 -25.26 -25.98 24.93
C VAL A 27 -25.74 -27.14 25.78
N SER A 28 -25.72 -26.95 27.10
CA SER A 28 -26.49 -27.76 28.03
C SER A 28 -27.96 -27.65 27.63
N SER A 29 -28.58 -28.81 27.44
CA SER A 29 -30.03 -28.94 27.40
C SER A 29 -30.59 -28.31 28.68
N ASP A 30 -31.35 -27.23 28.54
CA ASP A 30 -32.62 -27.01 29.25
C ASP A 30 -33.37 -25.82 28.65
N CYS A 31 -34.66 -26.08 28.42
CA CYS A 31 -35.82 -25.18 28.27
C CYS A 31 -35.98 -24.18 27.09
N ASN A 32 -37.12 -24.37 26.42
CA ASN A 32 -38.04 -23.43 25.77
C ASN A 32 -37.56 -22.44 24.67
N THR A 33 -38.17 -22.65 23.50
CA THR A 33 -38.53 -21.69 22.44
C THR A 33 -38.36 -20.20 22.77
N GLN A 34 -37.40 -19.56 22.10
CA GLN A 34 -37.59 -18.40 21.22
C GLN A 34 -36.27 -18.14 20.49
N THR A 35 -36.24 -18.40 19.19
CA THR A 35 -35.10 -18.03 18.33
C THR A 35 -35.19 -16.54 18.05
N GLU A 36 -34.62 -15.73 18.93
CA GLU A 36 -34.26 -14.34 18.62
C GLU A 36 -33.26 -14.35 17.46
N PRO A 37 -33.52 -13.64 16.36
CA PRO A 37 -32.60 -13.57 15.22
C PRO A 37 -31.31 -12.86 15.66
N CYS A 38 -30.16 -13.50 15.49
CA CYS A 38 -28.88 -12.83 15.67
C CYS A 38 -28.79 -11.62 14.73
N ASP A 39 -28.82 -10.41 15.32
CA ASP A 39 -28.62 -9.13 14.65
C ASP A 39 -27.25 -9.08 13.96
N LEU A 40 -27.26 -9.45 12.69
CA LEU A 40 -26.12 -9.39 11.77
C LEU A 40 -25.76 -7.95 11.36
N GLU A 41 -26.50 -6.94 11.83
CA GLU A 41 -26.19 -5.52 11.63
C GLU A 41 -24.90 -5.10 12.36
N LYS A 42 -24.55 -5.73 13.49
CA LYS A 42 -23.37 -5.34 14.27
C LYS A 42 -22.02 -5.66 13.61
N CYS A 43 -21.95 -6.60 12.66
CA CYS A 43 -20.71 -6.92 11.97
C CYS A 43 -20.49 -6.10 10.69
N CYS A 44 -21.52 -5.43 10.18
CA CYS A 44 -21.44 -4.59 8.98
C CYS A 44 -21.13 -3.12 9.31
N HIS A 45 -21.38 -2.68 10.55
CA HIS A 45 -21.08 -1.33 11.03
C HIS A 45 -19.78 -1.30 11.85
N LEU A 46 -18.65 -1.55 11.19
CA LEU A 46 -17.41 -0.93 11.62
C LEU A 46 -17.16 0.23 10.67
N THR A 47 -17.67 1.41 11.06
CA THR A 47 -17.35 2.67 10.42
C THR A 47 -15.85 2.91 10.48
N SER A 48 -15.36 3.63 9.47
CA SER A 48 -13.94 3.84 9.16
C SER A 48 -13.14 4.63 10.21
N ASP A 49 -13.77 5.08 11.31
CA ASP A 49 -13.27 6.21 12.10
C ASP A 49 -12.74 5.84 13.51
N GLN A 50 -12.39 4.58 13.77
CA GLN A 50 -11.79 4.18 15.07
C GLN A 50 -10.49 3.37 14.95
N PHE A 51 -9.81 3.40 13.79
CA PHE A 51 -8.59 2.61 13.56
C PHE A 51 -7.28 3.41 13.53
N ASP A 52 -7.29 4.70 13.87
CA ASP A 52 -6.15 5.59 13.60
C ASP A 52 -5.13 5.80 14.76
N ASP A 53 -5.37 5.33 15.99
CA ASP A 53 -4.50 5.69 17.13
C ASP A 53 -3.68 4.57 17.81
N LYS A 54 -3.58 3.36 17.22
CA LYS A 54 -2.83 2.25 17.84
C LYS A 54 -1.85 1.49 16.93
N VAL A 55 -1.34 2.12 15.88
CA VAL A 55 -0.28 1.53 15.03
C VAL A 55 1.12 2.06 15.36
N THR A 56 1.25 2.95 16.36
CA THR A 56 2.55 3.45 16.82
C THR A 56 2.93 2.77 18.13
N LYS A 57 3.57 1.60 18.03
CA LYS A 57 4.66 1.08 18.89
C LYS A 57 4.67 -0.45 18.85
N CYS A 58 5.34 -0.99 17.84
CA CYS A 58 5.86 -2.35 17.89
C CYS A 58 7.36 -2.23 17.62
N GLU A 59 8.11 -1.94 18.69
CA GLU A 59 9.57 -1.97 18.68
C GLU A 59 9.99 -3.45 18.64
N CYS A 60 10.55 -3.87 17.50
CA CYS A 60 11.23 -5.15 17.39
C CYS A 60 12.52 -5.07 18.22
N SER A 61 12.55 -5.77 19.34
CA SER A 61 13.80 -6.08 20.04
C SER A 61 14.26 -7.44 19.56
N SER A 62 15.32 -7.42 18.74
CA SER A 62 16.11 -8.58 18.33
C SER A 62 16.67 -9.28 19.56
N GLY A 63 16.34 -10.57 19.71
CA GLY A 63 17.01 -11.48 20.64
C GLY A 63 17.54 -12.66 19.84
N ASP A 64 18.85 -12.66 19.60
CA ASP A 64 19.57 -13.74 18.93
C ASP A 64 19.49 -15.05 19.72
N LYS A 65 19.02 -16.13 19.07
CA LYS A 65 19.50 -17.51 19.28
C LYS A 65 19.44 -18.31 17.98
N ALA A 66 20.63 -18.63 17.46
CA ALA A 66 20.96 -19.79 16.63
C ALA A 66 20.77 -21.08 17.46
N ASP A 67 20.64 -22.32 16.99
CA ASP A 67 20.59 -23.04 15.71
C ASP A 67 19.90 -24.39 16.08
N ASP A 68 18.98 -24.96 15.28
CA ASP A 68 18.76 -26.43 15.17
C ASP A 68 17.70 -26.80 14.10
N ASP A 69 18.15 -27.53 13.07
CA ASP A 69 17.50 -28.59 12.27
C ASP A 69 16.01 -28.55 11.88
N GLY A 70 15.74 -28.56 10.55
CA GLY A 70 14.44 -29.02 10.01
C GLY A 70 14.05 -28.42 8.66
N GLU A 71 14.61 -28.93 7.55
CA GLU A 71 14.07 -28.69 6.21
C GLU A 71 12.71 -29.40 6.05
N GLY A 72 11.63 -28.75 6.48
CA GLY A 72 10.27 -29.30 6.37
C GLY A 72 9.10 -28.37 6.72
N GLU A 73 9.30 -27.27 7.45
CA GLU A 73 8.17 -26.42 7.91
C GLU A 73 8.39 -24.89 7.78
N ASN A 74 9.42 -24.44 7.06
CA ASN A 74 9.66 -23.00 6.87
C ASN A 74 8.82 -22.32 5.77
N THR A 75 7.92 -23.06 5.10
CA THR A 75 6.98 -22.50 4.12
C THR A 75 5.74 -21.85 4.76
N SER A 76 5.40 -22.21 6.00
CA SER A 76 4.14 -21.80 6.63
C SER A 76 4.13 -20.31 7.03
N MET A 77 5.18 -19.83 7.70
CA MET A 77 5.25 -18.46 8.20
C MET A 77 5.23 -17.37 7.10
N PRO A 78 5.99 -17.47 5.99
CA PRO A 78 5.97 -16.45 4.93
C PRO A 78 4.70 -16.51 4.07
N GLU A 79 4.05 -17.66 3.92
CA GLU A 79 2.74 -17.75 3.26
C GLU A 79 1.62 -17.18 4.13
N LEU A 80 1.61 -17.50 5.43
CA LEU A 80 0.68 -16.91 6.39
C LEU A 80 0.84 -15.39 6.44
N GLN A 81 2.07 -14.89 6.45
CA GLN A 81 2.34 -13.45 6.43
C GLN A 81 1.87 -12.77 5.13
N ARG A 82 1.99 -13.43 3.97
CA ARG A 82 1.45 -12.95 2.70
C ARG A 82 -0.07 -12.92 2.66
N ARG A 83 -0.74 -13.86 3.33
CA ARG A 83 -2.21 -13.85 3.51
C ARG A 83 -2.68 -12.76 4.45
N LEU A 84 -1.93 -12.52 5.53
CA LEU A 84 -2.25 -11.48 6.52
C LEU A 84 -1.99 -10.07 5.99
N ASN A 85 -0.93 -9.90 5.18
CA ASN A 85 -0.53 -8.61 4.61
C ASN A 85 -0.14 -8.77 3.13
N PRO A 86 -1.11 -8.85 2.19
CA PRO A 86 -0.81 -8.94 0.77
C PRO A 86 -0.11 -7.64 0.32
N THR A 87 1.03 -7.76 -0.34
CA THR A 87 1.81 -6.59 -0.82
C THR A 87 1.92 -6.56 -2.34
N SER A 88 1.94 -7.74 -2.96
CA SER A 88 2.05 -7.91 -4.40
C SER A 88 0.67 -8.06 -5.06
N PRO A 89 0.49 -7.63 -6.32
CA PRO A 89 -0.74 -7.92 -7.06
C PRO A 89 -1.03 -9.43 -7.15
N GLN A 90 0.01 -10.26 -7.28
CA GLN A 90 -0.13 -11.72 -7.30
C GLN A 90 -0.73 -12.26 -6.00
N ASP A 91 -0.39 -11.68 -4.83
CA ASP A 91 -0.95 -12.09 -3.55
C ASP A 91 -2.48 -11.89 -3.51
N PHE A 92 -2.97 -10.80 -4.13
CA PHE A 92 -4.40 -10.54 -4.24
C PHE A 92 -5.12 -11.49 -5.21
N ASP A 93 -4.43 -11.96 -6.25
CA ASP A 93 -4.99 -12.94 -7.18
C ASP A 93 -5.16 -14.29 -6.48
N VAL A 94 -4.16 -14.72 -5.71
CA VAL A 94 -4.23 -15.94 -4.87
C VAL A 94 -5.39 -15.84 -3.88
N LEU A 95 -5.53 -14.72 -3.15
CA LEU A 95 -6.65 -14.52 -2.21
C LEU A 95 -8.02 -14.59 -2.90
N ARG A 96 -8.14 -14.06 -4.12
CA ARG A 96 -9.38 -14.15 -4.91
C ARG A 96 -9.66 -15.59 -5.34
N CYS A 97 -8.65 -16.33 -5.77
CA CYS A 97 -8.78 -17.75 -6.10
C CYS A 97 -9.21 -18.58 -4.88
N GLU A 98 -8.57 -18.40 -3.74
CA GLU A 98 -8.92 -19.09 -2.49
C GLU A 98 -10.36 -18.78 -2.04
N LEU A 99 -10.80 -17.52 -2.19
CA LEU A 99 -12.18 -17.12 -1.91
C LEU A 99 -13.19 -17.80 -2.84
N LEU A 100 -12.87 -17.94 -4.12
CA LEU A 100 -13.72 -18.67 -5.07
C LEU A 100 -13.80 -20.16 -4.71
N ASP A 101 -12.71 -20.77 -4.28
CA ASP A 101 -12.70 -22.17 -3.86
C ASP A 101 -13.43 -22.39 -2.52
N TRP A 102 -13.33 -21.45 -1.59
CA TRP A 102 -14.16 -21.41 -0.40
C TRP A 102 -15.65 -21.33 -0.76
N ARG A 103 -16.03 -20.41 -1.65
CA ARG A 103 -17.41 -20.27 -2.12
C ARG A 103 -17.94 -21.57 -2.72
N LYS A 104 -17.20 -22.20 -3.63
CA LYS A 104 -17.58 -23.50 -4.25
C LYS A 104 -17.72 -24.62 -3.20
N ARG A 105 -16.88 -24.64 -2.17
CA ARG A 105 -17.00 -25.60 -1.06
C ARG A 105 -18.28 -25.33 -0.26
N GLU A 106 -18.59 -24.08 0.02
CA GLU A 106 -19.75 -23.70 0.83
C GLU A 106 -21.07 -23.89 0.07
N GLU A 107 -21.11 -23.56 -1.22
CA GLU A 107 -22.25 -23.87 -2.11
C GLU A 107 -22.53 -25.38 -2.16
N ARG A 108 -21.48 -26.22 -2.25
CA ARG A 108 -21.61 -27.68 -2.18
C ARG A 108 -22.17 -28.13 -0.84
N LYS A 109 -21.70 -27.57 0.28
CA LYS A 109 -22.24 -27.89 1.61
C LYS A 109 -23.73 -27.55 1.69
N ILE A 110 -24.14 -26.34 1.28
CA ILE A 110 -25.55 -25.90 1.28
C ILE A 110 -26.40 -26.84 0.41
N ALA A 111 -25.88 -27.27 -0.74
CA ALA A 111 -26.60 -28.18 -1.63
C ALA A 111 -26.84 -29.56 -1.01
N VAL A 112 -25.89 -30.06 -0.21
CA VAL A 112 -25.95 -31.38 0.45
C VAL A 112 -26.74 -31.34 1.76
N THR A 113 -26.60 -30.29 2.58
CA THR A 113 -27.18 -30.24 3.93
C THR A 113 -28.67 -29.91 3.93
N PHE A 114 -29.12 -29.00 3.07
CA PHE A 114 -30.52 -28.56 3.05
C PHE A 114 -31.28 -29.30 1.96
N ARG A 115 -32.50 -29.77 2.27
CA ARG A 115 -33.39 -30.40 1.28
C ARG A 115 -34.51 -29.47 0.80
N SER A 116 -34.99 -28.58 1.66
CA SER A 116 -36.02 -27.59 1.30
C SER A 116 -35.44 -26.46 0.44
N ALA A 117 -36.17 -26.05 -0.59
CA ALA A 117 -35.79 -24.96 -1.48
C ALA A 117 -35.70 -23.61 -0.75
N GLU A 118 -36.60 -23.36 0.21
CA GLU A 118 -36.62 -22.10 0.98
C GLU A 118 -35.40 -21.98 1.90
N GLN A 119 -35.01 -23.09 2.56
CA GLN A 119 -33.83 -23.13 3.41
C GLN A 119 -32.54 -22.96 2.59
N LYS A 120 -32.46 -23.58 1.40
CA LYS A 120 -31.35 -23.36 0.46
C LYS A 120 -31.23 -21.89 0.07
N GLN A 121 -32.34 -21.24 -0.29
CA GLN A 121 -32.33 -19.83 -0.66
C GLN A 121 -31.90 -18.93 0.51
N ALA A 122 -32.39 -19.18 1.72
CA ALA A 122 -31.97 -18.42 2.90
C ALA A 122 -30.46 -18.54 3.15
N MET A 123 -29.91 -19.75 3.07
CA MET A 123 -28.48 -20.00 3.32
C MET A 123 -27.59 -19.44 2.19
N THR A 124 -28.04 -19.53 0.94
CA THR A 124 -27.35 -18.88 -0.19
C THR A 124 -27.30 -17.36 -0.01
N LYS A 125 -28.36 -16.72 0.48
CA LYS A 125 -28.34 -15.28 0.80
C LYS A 125 -27.30 -14.96 1.87
N VAL A 126 -27.20 -15.77 2.93
CA VAL A 126 -26.18 -15.61 3.97
C VAL A 126 -24.78 -15.78 3.39
N LEU A 127 -24.57 -16.77 2.51
CA LEU A 127 -23.31 -17.00 1.83
C LEU A 127 -22.89 -15.80 0.96
N LEU A 128 -23.81 -15.25 0.18
CA LEU A 128 -23.56 -14.07 -0.66
C LEU A 128 -23.17 -12.85 0.19
N ASN A 129 -23.82 -12.65 1.34
CA ASN A 129 -23.46 -11.56 2.26
C ASN A 129 -22.03 -11.74 2.81
N LYS A 130 -21.65 -12.97 3.16
CA LYS A 130 -20.28 -13.29 3.60
C LYS A 130 -19.25 -13.07 2.48
N GLU A 131 -19.54 -13.53 1.27
CA GLU A 131 -18.70 -13.29 0.07
C GLU A 131 -18.50 -11.77 -0.17
N ALA A 132 -19.59 -10.99 -0.17
CA ALA A 132 -19.53 -9.56 -0.37
C ALA A 132 -18.70 -8.85 0.73
N CYS A 133 -18.81 -9.30 1.99
CA CYS A 133 -17.99 -8.79 3.08
C CYS A 133 -16.49 -9.05 2.86
N LEU A 134 -16.14 -10.29 2.50
CA LEU A 134 -14.75 -10.67 2.22
C LEU A 134 -14.17 -9.92 1.00
N LEU A 135 -14.95 -9.75 -0.07
CA LEU A 135 -14.54 -8.96 -1.23
C LEU A 135 -14.28 -7.50 -0.87
N ARG A 136 -15.17 -6.88 -0.08
CA ARG A 136 -14.95 -5.51 0.43
C ARG A 136 -13.67 -5.41 1.27
N LYS A 137 -13.37 -6.44 2.08
CA LYS A 137 -12.13 -6.49 2.87
C LYS A 137 -10.90 -6.57 1.97
N ILE A 138 -10.90 -7.44 0.96
CA ILE A 138 -9.83 -7.55 -0.04
C ILE A 138 -9.61 -6.22 -0.75
N ASP A 139 -10.67 -5.54 -1.18
CA ASP A 139 -10.57 -4.25 -1.85
C ASP A 139 -10.09 -3.13 -0.91
N SER A 140 -10.44 -3.18 0.38
CA SER A 140 -9.88 -2.30 1.40
C SER A 140 -8.35 -2.47 1.52
N LEU A 141 -7.88 -3.72 1.64
CA LEU A 141 -6.44 -4.03 1.67
C LEU A 141 -5.74 -3.54 0.41
N LYS A 142 -6.34 -3.78 -0.76
CA LYS A 142 -5.80 -3.30 -2.05
C LYS A 142 -5.69 -1.77 -2.08
N ARG A 143 -6.66 -1.03 -1.54
CA ARG A 143 -6.59 0.44 -1.45
C ARG A 143 -5.46 0.90 -0.55
N VAL A 144 -5.27 0.28 0.62
CA VAL A 144 -4.17 0.60 1.55
C VAL A 144 -2.81 0.37 0.90
N VAL A 145 -2.61 -0.79 0.26
CA VAL A 145 -1.36 -1.12 -0.44
C VAL A 145 -1.12 -0.16 -1.60
N SER A 146 -2.15 0.12 -2.40
CA SER A 146 -2.05 1.05 -3.52
C SER A 146 -1.69 2.47 -3.06
N ALA A 147 -2.22 2.92 -1.91
CA ALA A 147 -1.86 4.21 -1.33
C ALA A 147 -0.39 4.25 -0.90
N LYS A 148 0.09 3.22 -0.18
CA LYS A 148 1.51 3.08 0.20
C LYS A 148 2.42 3.05 -1.02
N TRP A 149 2.06 2.29 -2.05
CA TRP A 149 2.82 2.19 -3.29
C TRP A 149 2.89 3.52 -4.05
N LYS A 150 1.79 4.29 -4.13
CA LYS A 150 1.78 5.61 -4.77
C LYS A 150 2.74 6.59 -4.08
N VAL A 151 2.79 6.57 -2.75
CA VAL A 151 3.72 7.40 -1.97
C VAL A 151 5.16 6.97 -2.25
N ALA A 152 5.46 5.66 -2.15
CA ALA A 152 6.80 5.13 -2.43
C ALA A 152 7.25 5.40 -3.86
N LYS A 153 6.34 5.28 -4.84
CA LYS A 153 6.61 5.58 -6.25
C LYS A 153 6.96 7.05 -6.45
N THR A 154 6.20 7.96 -5.84
CA THR A 154 6.48 9.40 -5.92
C THR A 154 7.87 9.71 -5.35
N GLY A 155 8.20 9.17 -4.17
CA GLY A 155 9.53 9.33 -3.56
C GLY A 155 10.65 8.78 -4.44
N ARG A 156 10.47 7.58 -5.02
CA ARG A 156 11.44 6.97 -5.95
C ARG A 156 11.63 7.80 -7.22
N ILE A 157 10.56 8.35 -7.78
CA ILE A 157 10.67 9.23 -8.95
C ILE A 157 11.52 10.45 -8.61
N MET A 158 11.22 11.14 -7.50
CA MET A 158 11.99 12.31 -7.06
C MET A 158 13.46 11.99 -6.76
N GLU A 159 13.71 10.84 -6.14
CA GLU A 159 15.07 10.37 -5.88
C GLU A 159 15.84 10.08 -7.16
N ASN A 160 15.21 9.40 -8.13
CA ASN A 160 15.81 9.16 -9.44
C ASN A 160 16.09 10.48 -10.20
N THR A 161 15.22 11.48 -10.06
CA THR A 161 15.42 12.79 -10.68
C THR A 161 16.63 13.54 -10.11
N GLY A 162 16.91 13.38 -8.82
CA GLY A 162 18.07 13.99 -8.14
C GLY A 162 19.38 13.20 -8.24
N GLN A 163 19.37 12.04 -8.90
CA GLN A 163 20.59 11.25 -9.11
C GLN A 163 21.52 11.93 -10.10
N PRO A 164 22.84 11.91 -9.85
CA PRO A 164 23.81 12.46 -10.78
C PRO A 164 23.77 11.68 -12.10
N ARG A 165 24.00 12.38 -13.21
CA ARG A 165 24.00 11.73 -14.52
C ARG A 165 25.31 10.97 -14.72
N ARG A 166 25.20 9.73 -15.19
CA ARG A 166 26.34 8.92 -15.62
C ARG A 166 26.56 9.17 -17.11
N TRP A 167 27.76 9.63 -17.45
CA TRP A 167 28.17 9.83 -18.83
C TRP A 167 29.23 8.79 -19.14
N GLU A 168 28.94 7.95 -20.13
CA GLU A 168 29.88 6.93 -20.59
C GLU A 168 30.88 7.56 -21.54
N VAL A 169 32.15 7.26 -21.31
CA VAL A 169 33.28 7.61 -22.18
C VAL A 169 33.95 6.31 -22.59
N GLY A 170 34.60 6.25 -23.75
CA GLY A 170 35.12 5.00 -24.34
C GLY A 170 35.79 4.01 -23.38
N ASN A 171 36.54 4.50 -22.36
CA ASN A 171 37.21 3.65 -21.35
C ASN A 171 36.65 3.77 -19.91
N GLY A 172 35.46 4.33 -19.70
CA GLY A 172 34.90 4.46 -18.35
C GLY A 172 33.61 5.25 -18.27
N TYR A 173 33.30 5.76 -17.08
CA TYR A 173 32.17 6.66 -16.88
C TYR A 173 32.53 7.77 -15.91
N PHE A 174 32.01 8.96 -16.14
CA PHE A 174 32.03 10.04 -15.16
C PHE A 174 30.63 10.33 -14.64
N VAL A 175 30.55 10.62 -13.35
CA VAL A 175 29.31 10.96 -12.65
C VAL A 175 29.31 12.47 -12.47
N VAL A 176 28.37 13.15 -13.12
CA VAL A 176 28.29 14.62 -13.11
C VAL A 176 26.97 15.05 -12.49
N ASP A 177 27.08 15.88 -11.46
CA ASP A 177 25.97 16.69 -10.96
C ASP A 177 25.79 17.88 -11.91
N THR A 178 24.62 17.94 -12.56
CA THR A 178 24.22 19.10 -13.34
C THR A 178 23.44 20.07 -12.44
N VAL A 179 23.34 21.33 -12.85
CA VAL A 179 22.48 22.30 -12.14
C VAL A 179 21.05 21.81 -11.99
N GLU A 180 20.57 20.99 -12.93
CA GLU A 180 19.25 20.37 -12.87
C GLU A 180 19.16 19.28 -11.79
N THR A 181 20.15 18.39 -11.66
CA THR A 181 20.14 17.32 -10.65
C THR A 181 20.31 17.88 -9.25
N THR A 182 21.12 18.93 -9.09
CA THR A 182 21.23 19.69 -7.83
C THR A 182 19.91 20.36 -7.47
N ARG A 183 19.27 21.06 -8.41
CA ARG A 183 17.95 21.68 -8.18
C ARG A 183 16.87 20.65 -7.83
N ALA A 184 16.86 19.49 -8.50
CA ALA A 184 15.94 18.41 -8.19
C ALA A 184 16.14 17.85 -6.76
N ARG A 185 17.38 17.78 -6.29
CA ARG A 185 17.71 17.36 -4.92
C ARG A 185 17.18 18.34 -3.88
N GLU A 186 17.30 19.64 -4.15
CA GLU A 186 16.72 20.70 -3.32
C GLU A 186 15.19 20.62 -3.29
N MET A 187 14.56 20.41 -4.45
CA MET A 187 13.10 20.21 -4.54
C MET A 187 12.64 18.97 -3.76
N LYS A 188 13.39 17.87 -3.81
CA LYS A 188 13.11 16.66 -2.99
C LYS A 188 13.15 17.01 -1.50
N GLY A 189 14.21 17.70 -1.05
CA GLY A 189 14.33 18.14 0.35
C GLY A 189 13.13 18.96 0.82
N MET A 190 12.72 19.94 0.02
CA MET A 190 11.52 20.73 0.31
C MET A 190 10.24 19.91 0.31
N TYR A 191 10.10 18.90 -0.56
CA TYR A 191 8.95 18.00 -0.55
C TYR A 191 8.88 17.14 0.73
N ASP A 192 10.02 16.62 1.18
CA ASP A 192 10.09 15.80 2.40
C ASP A 192 9.76 16.66 3.63
N GLU A 193 10.28 17.89 3.71
CA GLU A 193 9.90 18.88 4.72
C GLU A 193 8.41 19.29 4.63
N LEU A 194 7.85 19.39 3.41
CA LEU A 194 6.44 19.70 3.22
C LEU A 194 5.51 18.60 3.76
N ARG A 195 5.95 17.34 3.68
CA ARG A 195 5.20 16.14 4.06
C ARG A 195 5.27 15.87 5.56
N GLN A 196 6.30 16.36 6.25
CA GLN A 196 6.42 16.25 7.69
C GLN A 196 5.20 16.87 8.39
N LYS A 197 4.70 16.21 9.44
CA LYS A 197 3.63 16.78 10.27
C LYS A 197 4.16 18.05 10.92
N VAL A 198 3.37 19.12 10.89
CA VAL A 198 3.74 20.39 11.52
C VAL A 198 3.69 20.19 13.03
N ASP A 199 4.85 20.30 13.67
CA ASP A 199 4.98 20.30 15.12
C ASP A 199 4.35 21.58 15.72
N LYS A 200 4.34 21.70 17.06
CA LYS A 200 3.75 22.87 17.74
C LYS A 200 4.34 24.22 17.31
N THR A 201 5.53 24.22 16.70
CA THR A 201 6.22 25.42 16.21
C THR A 201 5.85 25.71 14.76
N VAL A 202 5.13 26.82 14.55
CA VAL A 202 4.66 27.25 13.21
C VAL A 202 5.76 27.94 12.39
N ARG A 203 6.75 28.56 13.04
CA ARG A 203 7.77 29.39 12.37
C ARG A 203 8.61 28.64 11.32
N PRO A 204 9.15 27.43 11.57
CA PRO A 204 9.91 26.69 10.57
C PRO A 204 9.09 26.39 9.32
N ARG A 205 7.79 26.13 9.49
CA ARG A 205 6.86 25.90 8.38
C ARG A 205 6.69 27.15 7.52
N ILE A 206 6.57 28.33 8.13
CA ILE A 206 6.46 29.61 7.41
C ILE A 206 7.73 29.85 6.57
N GLU A 207 8.92 29.64 7.17
CA GLU A 207 10.20 29.82 6.48
C GLU A 207 10.34 28.85 5.28
N LEU A 208 9.92 27.59 5.43
CA LEU A 208 9.85 26.64 4.32
C LEU A 208 8.90 27.09 3.21
N LEU A 209 7.69 27.53 3.54
CA LEU A 209 6.71 27.99 2.56
C LEU A 209 7.21 29.21 1.78
N GLN A 210 7.94 30.12 2.45
CA GLN A 210 8.59 31.26 1.81
C GLN A 210 9.72 30.82 0.86
N ARG A 211 10.56 29.85 1.27
CA ARG A 211 11.61 29.29 0.41
C ARG A 211 11.03 28.66 -0.86
N ILE A 212 9.94 27.90 -0.73
CA ILE A 212 9.27 27.27 -1.87
C ILE A 212 8.66 28.34 -2.77
N LYS A 213 8.06 29.40 -2.20
CA LYS A 213 7.48 30.50 -2.96
C LYS A 213 8.53 31.18 -3.86
N ALA A 214 9.70 31.49 -3.33
CA ALA A 214 10.80 32.07 -4.13
C ALA A 214 11.19 31.16 -5.31
N MET A 215 11.27 29.84 -5.09
CA MET A 215 11.53 28.86 -6.16
C MET A 215 10.42 28.78 -7.22
N MET A 216 9.18 29.12 -6.88
CA MET A 216 8.05 29.10 -7.81
C MET A 216 8.02 30.33 -8.71
N GLU A 217 8.50 31.48 -8.24
CA GLU A 217 8.59 32.73 -9.02
C GLU A 217 9.46 32.53 -10.27
N ASP A 218 10.55 31.75 -10.15
CA ASP A 218 11.37 31.35 -11.31
C ASP A 218 10.61 30.51 -12.36
N MET A 219 9.48 29.92 -12.00
CA MET A 219 8.70 28.97 -12.81
C MET A 219 7.28 29.46 -13.15
N ASP A 220 7.05 30.77 -13.09
CA ASP A 220 5.74 31.40 -13.29
C ASP A 220 5.08 31.15 -14.65
N HIS A 221 5.85 30.68 -15.64
CA HIS A 221 5.34 30.28 -16.95
C HIS A 221 4.44 29.03 -16.89
N LEU A 222 4.54 28.23 -15.83
CA LEU A 222 3.77 27.00 -15.67
C LEU A 222 2.49 27.24 -14.85
N ALA A 223 1.32 26.93 -15.44
CA ALA A 223 0.04 27.05 -14.73
C ALA A 223 -0.03 26.23 -13.42
N LEU A 224 0.72 25.12 -13.36
CA LEU A 224 0.85 24.32 -12.14
C LEU A 224 1.60 25.06 -11.03
N ALA A 225 2.62 25.87 -11.36
CA ALA A 225 3.34 26.69 -10.38
C ALA A 225 2.40 27.74 -9.77
N LYS A 226 1.59 28.43 -10.57
CA LYS A 226 0.56 29.37 -10.07
C LYS A 226 -0.45 28.72 -9.13
N ASN A 227 -0.89 27.51 -9.45
CA ASN A 227 -1.76 26.73 -8.57
C ASN A 227 -1.07 26.35 -7.25
N VAL A 228 0.23 26.11 -7.26
CA VAL A 228 1.01 25.87 -6.05
C VAL A 228 1.17 27.16 -5.25
N THR A 229 1.55 28.27 -5.89
CA THR A 229 1.71 29.60 -5.24
C THR A 229 0.42 30.06 -4.55
N THR A 230 -0.73 29.92 -5.21
CA THR A 230 -2.04 30.25 -4.58
C THR A 230 -2.36 29.37 -3.35
N LEU A 231 -1.97 28.09 -3.36
CA LEU A 231 -2.13 27.21 -2.19
C LEU A 231 -1.15 27.57 -1.07
N LEU A 232 0.10 27.95 -1.43
CA LEU A 232 1.12 28.43 -0.49
C LEU A 232 0.67 29.72 0.20
N ASP A 233 0.21 30.72 -0.56
CA ASP A 233 -0.24 31.99 -0.02
C ASP A 233 -1.44 31.80 0.92
N ARG A 234 -2.37 30.90 0.58
CA ARG A 234 -3.49 30.56 1.45
C ARG A 234 -3.04 29.88 2.74
N GLU A 235 -2.05 28.97 2.70
CA GLU A 235 -1.49 28.36 3.92
C GLU A 235 -0.77 29.43 4.76
N LEU A 236 0.05 30.27 4.14
CA LEU A 236 0.77 31.37 4.80
C LEU A 236 -0.19 32.36 5.49
N GLU A 237 -1.26 32.77 4.81
CA GLU A 237 -2.26 33.67 5.38
C GLU A 237 -2.93 33.07 6.63
N MET A 238 -3.29 31.77 6.58
CA MET A 238 -3.88 31.09 7.73
C MET A 238 -2.91 30.94 8.90
N LEU A 239 -1.63 30.65 8.62
CA LEU A 239 -0.58 30.57 9.64
C LEU A 239 -0.28 31.94 10.26
N ASN A 240 -0.24 33.00 9.47
CA ASN A 240 0.02 34.37 9.95
C ASN A 240 -1.13 34.94 10.78
N ARG A 241 -2.37 34.51 10.54
CA ARG A 241 -3.55 34.89 11.34
C ARG A 241 -3.58 34.20 12.72
N GLY A 242 -2.62 33.33 13.04
CA GLY A 242 -2.54 32.66 14.34
C GLY A 242 -3.70 31.71 14.60
N THR A 243 -4.28 31.15 13.52
CA THR A 243 -5.42 30.23 13.69
C THR A 243 -4.97 28.93 14.34
N GLU A 244 -5.22 28.80 15.65
CA GLU A 244 -5.20 27.53 16.38
C GLU A 244 -6.34 26.58 15.94
N LEU A 245 -7.16 26.98 14.95
CA LEU A 245 -8.30 26.26 14.35
C LEU A 245 -7.94 24.95 13.62
N GLY A 246 -6.88 24.28 14.06
CA GLY A 246 -6.66 22.87 13.85
C GLY A 246 -5.65 22.63 12.75
N ASN A 247 -4.50 22.10 13.16
CA ASN A 247 -3.63 21.32 12.27
C ASN A 247 -4.42 20.29 11.43
N GLU A 248 -5.59 19.87 11.93
CA GLU A 248 -6.54 18.97 11.27
C GLU A 248 -7.30 19.62 10.11
N LEU A 249 -7.79 20.86 10.25
CA LEU A 249 -8.53 21.53 9.17
C LEU A 249 -7.63 21.85 7.97
N LEU A 250 -6.34 22.05 8.23
CA LEU A 250 -5.31 22.28 7.20
C LEU A 250 -4.83 21.00 6.52
N GLU A 251 -5.19 19.82 7.02
CA GLU A 251 -4.67 18.56 6.50
C GLU A 251 -5.05 18.36 5.02
N GLY A 252 -6.29 18.70 4.64
CA GLY A 252 -6.74 18.63 3.25
C GLY A 252 -5.99 19.60 2.33
N LEU A 253 -5.73 20.83 2.79
CA LEU A 253 -4.96 21.82 2.04
C LEU A 253 -3.52 21.38 1.86
N ARG A 254 -2.86 20.92 2.93
CA ARG A 254 -1.50 20.39 2.92
C ARG A 254 -1.39 19.17 2.00
N LYS A 255 -2.37 18.25 2.07
CA LYS A 255 -2.52 17.11 1.15
C LYS A 255 -2.55 17.55 -0.30
N ARG A 256 -3.34 18.57 -0.63
CA ARG A 256 -3.39 19.10 -1.99
C ARG A 256 -2.07 19.75 -2.39
N LEU A 257 -1.45 20.53 -1.50
CA LEU A 257 -0.20 21.25 -1.75
C LEU A 257 0.94 20.31 -2.12
N TYR A 258 1.28 19.34 -1.27
CA TYR A 258 2.42 18.45 -1.57
C TYR A 258 2.15 17.57 -2.80
N ASN A 259 0.89 17.20 -3.08
CA ASN A 259 0.54 16.44 -4.28
C ASN A 259 0.71 17.28 -5.56
N GLN A 260 0.36 18.56 -5.53
CA GLN A 260 0.59 19.46 -6.66
C GLN A 260 2.08 19.75 -6.84
N PHE A 261 2.81 19.94 -5.75
CA PHE A 261 4.26 20.09 -5.78
C PHE A 261 4.96 18.85 -6.36
N ALA A 262 4.51 17.63 -6.00
CA ALA A 262 5.03 16.40 -6.58
C ALA A 262 4.83 16.31 -8.10
N LYS A 263 3.66 16.72 -8.59
CA LYS A 263 3.39 16.80 -10.03
C LYS A 263 4.26 17.85 -10.73
N LEU A 264 4.56 18.94 -10.04
CA LEU A 264 5.42 20.01 -10.55
C LEU A 264 6.84 19.47 -10.77
N VAL A 265 7.42 18.82 -9.77
CA VAL A 265 8.75 18.20 -9.86
C VAL A 265 8.82 17.23 -11.05
N GLN A 266 7.80 16.38 -11.21
CA GLN A 266 7.71 15.43 -12.33
C GLN A 266 7.64 16.12 -13.70
N ARG A 267 7.00 17.29 -13.78
CA ARG A 267 6.83 18.02 -15.05
C ARG A 267 8.08 18.81 -15.45
N VAL A 268 8.77 19.37 -14.45
CA VAL A 268 9.98 20.18 -14.63
C VAL A 268 11.17 19.29 -15.02
N HIS A 269 11.24 18.09 -14.48
CA HIS A 269 12.33 17.15 -14.75
C HIS A 269 11.79 15.83 -15.34
N PRO A 270 11.51 15.77 -16.65
CA PRO A 270 10.90 14.60 -17.31
C PRO A 270 11.85 13.38 -17.45
N SER A 271 13.01 13.36 -16.80
CA SER A 271 14.14 12.47 -17.07
C SER A 271 13.97 10.99 -16.66
N THR A 272 12.75 10.49 -16.46
CA THR A 272 12.52 9.09 -16.06
C THR A 272 11.88 8.19 -17.11
N SER A 273 11.74 8.61 -18.38
CA SER A 273 11.10 7.77 -19.43
C SER A 273 12.04 7.22 -20.50
N SER A 274 13.32 7.60 -20.53
CA SER A 274 14.24 7.09 -21.56
C SER A 274 15.69 7.34 -21.19
N ASN A 275 16.28 6.41 -20.44
CA ASN A 275 17.73 6.18 -20.47
C ASN A 275 18.09 5.39 -21.74
N LYS A 276 17.49 5.79 -22.86
CA LYS A 276 17.66 5.30 -24.23
C LYS A 276 17.55 6.53 -25.11
N GLU A 277 18.69 7.08 -25.47
CA GLU A 277 18.94 8.10 -26.51
C GLU A 277 20.00 9.05 -25.99
N ASN A 278 21.23 8.55 -25.95
CA ASN A 278 22.43 9.33 -26.24
C ASN A 278 23.40 8.38 -26.95
N HIS A 279 22.94 7.88 -28.11
CA HIS A 279 23.78 7.31 -29.16
C HIS A 279 23.61 8.21 -30.39
N ASN A 280 24.13 9.42 -30.30
CA ASN A 280 24.45 10.19 -31.50
C ASN A 280 25.60 11.13 -31.19
N VAL A 281 26.78 10.55 -30.94
CA VAL A 281 28.03 11.29 -31.03
C VAL A 281 28.52 11.13 -32.46
N HIS A 282 28.31 12.19 -33.24
CA HIS A 282 29.15 12.66 -34.34
C HIS A 282 29.91 11.60 -35.14
N HIS A 283 29.30 11.16 -36.25
CA HIS A 283 30.05 10.72 -37.43
C HIS A 283 30.49 11.96 -38.23
N LEU A 284 31.54 12.62 -37.75
CA LEU A 284 32.37 13.52 -38.56
C LEU A 284 33.81 13.07 -38.37
N ASP A 285 34.29 12.30 -39.33
CA ASP A 285 35.62 12.36 -39.93
C ASP A 285 35.98 10.99 -40.53
N GLU A 286 35.90 10.89 -41.85
CA GLU A 286 36.96 10.31 -42.70
C GLU A 286 36.47 10.26 -44.16
N LYS A 287 36.64 11.37 -44.87
CA LYS A 287 36.87 11.30 -46.33
C LYS A 287 37.90 12.34 -46.74
N THR A 288 39.15 11.99 -46.47
CA THR A 288 40.30 12.54 -47.18
C THR A 288 41.31 11.43 -47.41
N ARG A 289 41.08 10.63 -48.45
CA ARG A 289 42.12 10.09 -49.35
C ARG A 289 41.48 9.46 -50.58
#